data_AF-A0A4W5M4K4-F1
#
_entry.id   AF-A0A4W5M4K4-F1
#
_cell.length_a   1.000
_cell.length_b   1.000
_cell.length_c   1.000
_cell.angle_alpha   90.00
_cell.angle_beta   90.00
_cell.angle_gamma   90.00
#
_symmetry.space_group_name_H-M   'P 1'
#
loop_
_entity.id
_entity.type
_entity.pdbx_description
1 polymer ?
#
loop_
_entity_poly.entity_id
_entity_poly.type
_entity_poly.pdbx_seq_one_letter_code
_entity_poly.pdbx_strand_id
1 'polypeptide(L)'
;MSQVWDSPYDNMMSHLLSPSDFGTSLKDLNIVAMLHNFWEQKQVKQVKGSDSQSEDSVKGSASQSEGLLLYESAPSPRPPYIYYVTLPGGSCFGNYKECETQAEARRDAARVALMNSLVNELPSRRITPLFITHSLQEAASASTVSLAQD
;
A
#
# COMPACT_ATOMS: atom_id res chain seq x y z
N MET A 1 17.53 27.56 -13.25
CA MET A 1 17.75 26.13 -12.94
C MET A 1 16.54 25.62 -12.17
N SER A 2 15.60 24.95 -12.83
CA SER A 2 14.57 24.20 -12.13
C SER A 2 15.15 22.82 -11.85
N GLN A 3 15.59 22.58 -10.62
CA GLN A 3 15.91 21.23 -10.17
C GLN A 3 14.61 20.43 -10.23
N VAL A 4 14.49 19.62 -11.28
CA VAL A 4 13.50 18.56 -11.40
C VAL A 4 13.88 17.57 -10.30
N TRP A 5 13.15 17.62 -9.19
CA TRP A 5 13.14 16.56 -8.21
C TRP A 5 12.43 15.37 -8.84
N ASP A 6 13.11 14.67 -9.75
CA ASP A 6 12.71 13.31 -10.09
C ASP A 6 12.93 12.50 -8.82
N SER A 7 11.83 12.26 -8.13
CA SER A 7 11.86 11.70 -6.80
C SER A 7 12.35 10.26 -6.89
N PRO A 8 13.18 9.75 -5.96
CA PRO A 8 13.58 8.35 -5.94
C PRO A 8 12.38 7.38 -5.99
N TYR A 9 11.20 7.85 -5.57
CA TYR A 9 9.94 7.14 -5.71
C TYR A 9 9.52 6.91 -7.18
N ASP A 10 9.69 7.88 -8.07
CA ASP A 10 9.29 7.74 -9.48
C ASP A 10 10.10 6.65 -10.19
N ASN A 11 11.41 6.56 -9.90
CA ASN A 11 12.28 5.51 -10.43
C ASN A 11 11.90 4.12 -9.90
N MET A 12 11.63 4.01 -8.59
CA MET A 12 11.16 2.76 -7.99
C MET A 12 9.85 2.27 -8.61
N MET A 13 8.92 3.17 -8.92
CA MET A 13 7.63 2.81 -9.49
C MET A 13 7.76 2.32 -10.92
N SER A 14 8.67 2.93 -11.67
CA SER A 14 8.97 2.52 -13.04
C SER A 14 9.42 1.04 -13.10
N HIS A 15 10.16 0.57 -12.11
CA HIS A 15 10.60 -0.83 -12.03
C HIS A 15 9.51 -1.81 -11.56
N LEU A 16 8.50 -1.31 -10.83
CA LEU A 16 7.43 -2.14 -10.27
C LEU A 16 6.20 -2.23 -11.18
N LEU A 17 6.05 -1.28 -12.10
CA LEU A 17 5.01 -1.28 -13.13
C LEU A 17 5.57 -1.90 -14.43
N SER A 18 4.72 -2.64 -15.15
CA SER A 18 5.15 -3.37 -16.36
C SER A 18 5.65 -2.39 -17.44
N PRO A 19 6.68 -2.73 -18.25
CA PRO A 19 7.28 -1.84 -19.26
C PRO A 19 6.34 -1.27 -20.33
N SER A 20 5.08 -1.75 -20.42
CA SER A 20 4.09 -1.29 -21.40
C SER A 20 3.53 0.11 -21.11
N ASP A 21 3.70 0.64 -19.89
CA ASP A 21 3.13 1.94 -19.47
C ASP A 21 4.16 3.10 -19.52
N PHE A 22 5.37 2.85 -20.04
CA PHE A 22 6.56 3.71 -19.87
C PHE A 22 6.60 5.03 -20.67
N GLY A 23 5.55 5.36 -21.42
CA GLY A 23 5.58 6.50 -22.37
C GLY A 23 5.04 7.83 -21.85
N THR A 24 4.27 7.81 -20.76
CA THR A 24 3.57 9.01 -20.26
C THR A 24 4.08 9.36 -18.88
N SER A 25 4.28 10.65 -18.59
CA SER A 25 4.75 11.04 -17.27
C SER A 25 3.78 10.49 -16.22
N LEU A 26 4.25 10.05 -15.05
CA LEU A 26 3.39 9.54 -13.98
C LEU A 26 2.29 10.56 -13.55
N LYS A 27 2.41 11.82 -13.97
CA LYS A 27 1.39 12.86 -13.79
C LYS A 27 0.15 12.63 -14.67
N ASP A 28 0.30 11.91 -15.79
CA ASP A 28 -0.75 11.65 -16.79
C ASP A 28 -1.44 10.30 -16.58
N LEU A 29 -0.81 9.35 -15.86
CA LEU A 29 -1.48 8.12 -15.46
C LEU A 29 -2.49 8.38 -14.33
N ASN A 30 -3.68 7.80 -14.45
CA ASN A 30 -4.69 7.84 -13.40
C ASN A 30 -4.31 6.87 -12.27
N ILE A 31 -3.42 7.33 -11.37
CA ILE A 31 -2.93 6.57 -10.22
C ILE A 31 -4.07 6.07 -9.32
N VAL A 32 -5.13 6.86 -9.17
CA VAL A 32 -6.33 6.49 -8.40
C VAL A 32 -7.00 5.25 -9.02
N ALA A 33 -7.12 5.21 -10.36
CA ALA A 33 -7.65 4.06 -11.08
C ALA A 33 -6.72 2.84 -11.01
N MET A 34 -5.40 3.03 -11.10
CA MET A 34 -4.44 1.93 -10.95
C MET A 34 -4.51 1.29 -9.57
N LEU A 35 -4.57 2.10 -8.51
CA LEU A 35 -4.74 1.61 -7.14
C LEU A 35 -6.04 0.82 -6.98
N HIS A 36 -7.14 1.32 -7.53
CA HIS A 36 -8.42 0.63 -7.50
C HIS A 36 -8.34 -0.74 -8.19
N ASN A 37 -7.84 -0.76 -9.42
CA ASN A 37 -7.70 -1.99 -10.20
C ASN A 37 -6.79 -3.03 -9.51
N PHE A 38 -5.68 -2.59 -8.90
CA PHE A 38 -4.79 -3.47 -8.16
C PHE A 38 -5.53 -4.19 -7.01
N TRP A 39 -6.29 -3.44 -6.20
CA TRP A 39 -7.00 -4.01 -5.06
C TRP A 39 -8.22 -4.83 -5.46
N GLU A 40 -8.90 -4.48 -6.55
CA GLU A 40 -9.94 -5.33 -7.16
C GLU A 40 -9.39 -6.70 -7.56
N GLN A 41 -8.27 -6.72 -8.28
CA GLN A 41 -7.60 -7.96 -8.67
C GLN A 41 -7.12 -8.77 -7.47
N LYS A 42 -6.61 -8.09 -6.43
CA LYS A 42 -6.13 -8.73 -5.20
C LYS A 42 -7.26 -9.43 -4.44
N GLN A 43 -8.45 -8.83 -4.34
CA GLN A 43 -9.60 -9.49 -3.71
C GLN A 43 -10.05 -10.74 -4.47
N VAL A 44 -10.13 -10.67 -5.82
CA VAL A 44 -10.52 -11.82 -6.64
C VAL A 44 -9.57 -13.01 -6.45
N LYS A 45 -8.27 -12.75 -6.27
CA LYS A 45 -7.26 -13.78 -5.98
C LYS A 45 -7.43 -14.41 -4.59
N GLN A 46 -7.82 -13.63 -3.58
CA GLN A 46 -8.06 -14.15 -2.23
C GLN A 46 -9.32 -15.02 -2.13
N VAL A 47 -10.41 -14.62 -2.80
CA VAL A 47 -11.66 -15.40 -2.78
C VAL A 47 -11.49 -16.76 -3.47
N LYS A 48 -10.65 -16.86 -4.51
CA LYS A 48 -10.34 -18.12 -5.20
C LYS A 48 -9.33 -19.01 -4.46
N GLY A 49 -8.69 -18.52 -3.40
CA GLY A 49 -7.73 -19.27 -2.58
C GLY A 49 -8.34 -19.97 -1.38
N SER A 50 -9.65 -19.82 -1.15
CA SER A 50 -10.36 -20.34 0.03
C SER A 50 -11.44 -21.36 -0.35
N ASP A 51 -11.09 -22.33 -1.20
CA ASP A 51 -11.86 -23.59 -1.30
C ASP A 51 -11.42 -24.53 -0.18
N SER A 52 -11.89 -24.27 1.04
CA SER A 52 -11.93 -25.25 2.11
C SER A 52 -13.22 -25.05 2.87
N GLN A 53 -14.11 -26.03 2.71
CA GLN A 53 -15.45 -26.08 3.27
C GLN A 53 -15.45 -25.77 4.78
N SER A 54 -16.24 -24.79 5.18
CA SER A 54 -16.93 -24.81 6.45
C SER A 54 -18.24 -24.04 6.29
N GLU A 55 -19.31 -24.80 6.14
CA GLU A 55 -20.68 -24.31 6.20
C GLU A 55 -21.00 -23.98 7.66
N ASP A 56 -21.10 -22.69 8.00
CA ASP A 56 -22.12 -22.22 8.95
C ASP A 56 -22.39 -20.73 8.76
N SER A 57 -23.64 -20.37 8.96
CA SER A 57 -24.31 -19.14 8.57
C SER A 57 -23.85 -17.89 9.32
N VAL A 58 -23.94 -16.72 8.67
CA VAL A 58 -24.96 -15.69 8.93
C VAL A 58 -24.64 -14.43 8.10
N LYS A 59 -25.48 -14.21 7.08
CA LYS A 59 -26.03 -12.93 6.59
C LYS A 59 -25.12 -11.68 6.63
N GLY A 60 -24.51 -11.35 5.49
CA GLY A 60 -23.88 -10.07 5.19
C GLY A 60 -24.10 -9.67 3.74
N SER A 61 -25.15 -8.88 3.52
CA SER A 61 -25.68 -8.32 2.28
C SER A 61 -24.67 -7.72 1.27
N ALA A 62 -25.00 -7.93 -0.01
CA ALA A 62 -24.80 -7.04 -1.16
C ALA A 62 -23.39 -6.81 -1.74
N SER A 63 -23.20 -7.39 -2.93
CA SER A 63 -22.55 -6.78 -4.09
C SER A 63 -22.68 -5.25 -4.11
N GLN A 64 -21.64 -4.50 -3.76
CA GLN A 64 -21.37 -3.15 -4.26
C GLN A 64 -19.85 -2.90 -4.31
N SER A 65 -19.34 -2.52 -5.48
CA SER A 65 -17.96 -2.08 -5.72
C SER A 65 -17.64 -0.70 -5.08
N GLU A 66 -18.39 -0.30 -4.06
CA GLU A 66 -18.23 0.90 -3.25
C GLU A 66 -17.70 0.48 -1.88
N GLY A 67 -16.39 0.31 -1.71
CA GLY A 67 -15.85 -0.05 -0.38
C GLY A 67 -14.45 -0.66 -0.33
N LEU A 68 -13.81 -0.87 -1.47
CA LEU A 68 -12.43 -1.37 -1.50
C LEU A 68 -11.43 -0.37 -0.90
N LEU A 69 -11.59 0.91 -1.18
CA LEU A 69 -10.65 1.94 -0.78
C LEU A 69 -11.44 3.09 -0.17
N LEU A 70 -11.13 3.42 1.08
CA LEU A 70 -11.72 4.59 1.73
C LEU A 70 -10.82 5.79 1.51
N TYR A 71 -11.40 6.88 1.03
CA TYR A 71 -10.73 8.13 0.76
C TYR A 71 -11.28 9.20 1.68
N GLU A 72 -10.43 9.81 2.50
CA GLU A 72 -10.83 10.81 3.49
C GLU A 72 -9.98 12.08 3.37
N SER A 73 -10.61 13.26 3.44
CA SER A 73 -9.90 14.55 3.47
C SER A 73 -9.94 15.16 4.86
N ALA A 74 -8.82 15.69 5.33
CA ALA A 74 -8.85 16.54 6.51
C ALA A 74 -9.61 17.84 6.20
N PRO A 75 -10.50 18.31 7.09
CA PRO A 75 -11.21 19.56 6.88
C PRO A 75 -10.22 20.74 7.01
N SER A 76 -9.91 21.39 5.89
CA SER A 76 -9.09 22.61 5.89
C SER A 76 -9.65 23.65 4.91
N PRO A 77 -9.83 24.91 5.35
CA PRO A 77 -10.29 26.00 4.48
C PRO A 77 -9.18 26.61 3.62
N ARG A 78 -7.91 26.25 3.87
CA ARG A 78 -6.74 26.75 3.10
C ARG A 78 -5.70 25.64 2.92
N PRO A 79 -4.85 25.71 1.87
CA PRO A 79 -3.69 24.85 1.74
C PRO A 79 -2.78 24.92 2.99
N PRO A 80 -2.03 23.83 3.29
CA PRO A 80 -1.93 22.59 2.54
C PRO A 80 -3.13 21.66 2.76
N TYR A 81 -3.59 21.00 1.69
CA TYR A 81 -4.64 19.99 1.78
C TYR A 81 -4.04 18.63 2.13
N ILE A 82 -4.73 17.90 3.01
CA ILE A 82 -4.34 16.56 3.44
C ILE A 82 -5.42 15.57 3.01
N TYR A 83 -4.98 14.45 2.44
CA TYR A 83 -5.87 13.37 2.02
C TYR A 83 -5.29 12.04 2.48
N TYR A 84 -6.18 11.13 2.86
CA TYR A 84 -5.87 9.82 3.36
C TYR A 84 -6.53 8.76 2.48
N VAL A 85 -5.84 7.65 2.29
CA VAL A 85 -6.37 6.44 1.65
C VAL A 85 -6.22 5.29 2.62
N THR A 86 -7.32 4.65 2.98
CA THR A 86 -7.33 3.42 3.76
C THR A 86 -7.58 2.24 2.86
N LEU A 87 -6.65 1.28 2.89
CA LEU A 87 -6.68 0.04 2.14
C LEU A 87 -7.43 -1.06 2.92
N PRO A 88 -7.96 -2.10 2.23
CA PRO A 88 -8.48 -3.29 2.90
C PRO A 88 -7.41 -3.91 3.80
N GLY A 89 -7.76 -4.19 5.04
CA GLY A 89 -6.82 -4.65 6.08
C GLY A 89 -6.34 -3.55 7.02
N GLY A 90 -6.79 -2.30 6.84
CA GLY A 90 -6.64 -1.22 7.83
C GLY A 90 -5.43 -0.31 7.64
N SER A 91 -4.56 -0.58 6.67
CA SER A 91 -3.42 0.30 6.36
C SER A 91 -3.91 1.65 5.81
N CYS A 92 -3.42 2.75 6.38
CA CYS A 92 -3.80 4.11 5.99
C CYS A 92 -2.58 4.91 5.53
N PHE A 93 -2.70 5.62 4.40
CA PHE A 93 -1.63 6.41 3.79
C PHE A 93 -2.08 7.84 3.51
N GLY A 94 -1.26 8.81 3.91
CA GLY A 94 -1.45 10.22 3.60
C GLY A 94 -0.68 10.69 2.38
N ASN A 95 -0.92 11.91 1.94
CA ASN A 95 -0.02 12.60 1.00
C ASN A 95 1.37 12.80 1.64
N TYR A 96 2.43 12.65 0.85
CA TYR A 96 3.83 12.80 1.29
C TYR A 96 4.39 14.20 1.01
N LYS A 97 3.73 14.98 0.15
CA LYS A 97 4.10 16.36 -0.17
C LYS A 97 3.00 17.36 0.15
N GLU A 98 3.39 18.61 0.35
CA GLU A 98 2.44 19.72 0.46
C GLU A 98 1.69 19.90 -0.86
N CYS A 99 0.36 19.84 -0.79
CA CYS A 99 -0.52 19.91 -1.96
C CYS A 99 -1.41 21.14 -1.87
N GLU A 100 -1.48 21.91 -2.96
CA GLU A 100 -2.27 23.15 -3.05
C GLU A 100 -3.73 22.88 -3.42
N THR A 101 -4.06 21.67 -3.88
CA THR A 101 -5.43 21.27 -4.21
C THR A 101 -5.81 19.92 -3.59
N GLN A 102 -7.09 19.73 -3.27
CA GLN A 102 -7.59 18.43 -2.78
C GLN A 102 -7.40 17.30 -3.81
N ALA A 103 -7.51 17.61 -5.10
CA ALA A 103 -7.28 16.63 -6.16
C ALA A 103 -5.83 16.15 -6.21
N GLU A 104 -4.86 17.04 -5.99
CA GLU A 104 -3.45 16.68 -5.88
C GLU A 104 -3.18 15.86 -4.62
N ALA A 105 -3.69 16.29 -3.46
CA ALA A 105 -3.54 15.57 -2.21
C ALA A 105 -4.10 14.14 -2.32
N ARG A 106 -5.26 13.97 -2.97
CA ARG A 106 -5.83 12.66 -3.26
C ARG A 106 -4.94 11.81 -4.17
N ARG A 107 -4.45 12.36 -5.28
CA ARG A 107 -3.55 11.63 -6.20
C ARG A 107 -2.26 11.23 -5.49
N ASP A 108 -1.76 12.09 -4.63
CA ASP A 108 -0.51 11.86 -3.90
C ASP A 108 -0.64 10.76 -2.84
N ALA A 109 -1.72 10.80 -2.05
CA ALA A 109 -2.03 9.74 -1.10
C ALA A 109 -2.26 8.39 -1.82
N ALA A 110 -2.96 8.40 -2.96
CA ALA A 110 -3.15 7.21 -3.79
C ALA A 110 -1.83 6.66 -4.36
N ARG A 111 -0.88 7.54 -4.71
CA ARG A 111 0.47 7.13 -5.12
C ARG A 111 1.15 6.37 -4.00
N VAL A 112 1.26 6.95 -2.81
CA VAL A 112 1.92 6.29 -1.66
C VAL A 112 1.29 4.92 -1.39
N ALA A 113 -0.04 4.86 -1.38
CA ALA A 113 -0.77 3.63 -1.17
C ALA A 113 -0.52 2.56 -2.26
N LEU A 114 -0.48 2.97 -3.53
CA LEU A 114 -0.17 2.07 -4.65
C LEU A 114 1.24 1.52 -4.54
N MET A 115 2.19 2.38 -4.17
CA MET A 115 3.56 1.96 -4.02
C MET A 115 3.74 0.94 -2.91
N ASN A 116 3.13 1.19 -1.75
CA ASN A 116 3.14 0.24 -0.66
C ASN A 116 2.50 -1.09 -1.07
N SER A 117 1.40 -1.03 -1.82
CA SER A 117 0.70 -2.20 -2.34
C SER A 117 1.58 -3.05 -3.26
N LEU A 118 2.27 -2.44 -4.23
CA LEU A 118 3.17 -3.14 -5.15
C LEU A 118 4.40 -3.72 -4.42
N VAL A 119 4.99 -2.93 -3.54
CA VAL A 119 6.20 -3.33 -2.80
C VAL A 119 5.93 -4.50 -1.87
N ASN A 120 4.75 -4.59 -1.27
CA ASN A 120 4.37 -5.71 -0.41
C ASN A 120 4.18 -7.04 -1.17
N GLU A 121 3.91 -7.00 -2.48
CA GLU A 121 3.82 -8.22 -3.30
C GLU A 121 5.19 -8.78 -3.71
N LEU A 122 6.28 -8.02 -3.48
CA LEU A 122 7.62 -8.47 -3.84
C LEU A 122 8.03 -9.71 -3.03
N PRO A 123 8.67 -10.72 -3.66
CA PRO A 123 9.16 -11.90 -2.96
C PRO A 123 10.10 -11.57 -1.78
N SER A 124 10.88 -10.49 -1.90
CA SER A 124 11.78 -10.02 -0.84
C SER A 124 11.07 -9.54 0.43
N ARG A 125 9.77 -9.22 0.35
CA ARG A 125 8.94 -8.84 1.50
C ARG A 125 8.09 -9.97 2.05
N ARG A 126 8.12 -11.16 1.43
CA ARG A 126 7.41 -12.32 1.96
C ARG A 126 8.11 -12.84 3.21
N ILE A 127 7.38 -12.82 4.32
CA ILE A 127 7.81 -13.44 5.56
C ILE A 127 7.71 -14.96 5.39
N THR A 128 8.85 -15.62 5.35
CA THR A 128 8.92 -17.09 5.25
C THR A 128 9.04 -17.73 6.64
N PRO A 129 8.61 -18.98 6.82
CA PRO A 129 8.81 -19.69 8.09
C PRO A 129 10.28 -19.73 8.51
N LEU A 130 11.22 -19.88 7.56
CA LEU A 130 12.66 -19.83 7.82
C LEU A 130 13.08 -18.47 8.38
N PHE A 131 12.59 -17.37 7.81
CA PHE A 131 12.86 -16.02 8.32
C PHE A 131 12.33 -15.84 9.74
N ILE A 132 11.12 -16.35 10.03
CA ILE A 132 10.54 -16.30 11.39
C ILE A 132 11.40 -17.07 12.38
N THR A 133 11.74 -18.33 12.07
CA THR A 133 12.55 -19.18 12.95
C THR A 133 13.92 -18.56 13.23
N HIS A 134 14.60 -18.05 12.20
CA HIS A 134 15.87 -17.36 12.36
C HIS A 134 15.75 -16.11 13.24
N SER A 135 14.74 -15.27 12.97
CA SER A 135 14.50 -14.04 13.73
C SER A 135 14.21 -14.32 15.21
N LEU A 136 13.45 -15.38 15.50
CA LEU A 136 13.17 -15.82 16.87
C LEU A 136 14.43 -16.34 17.57
N GLN A 137 15.25 -17.13 16.88
CA GLN A 137 16.50 -17.66 17.43
C GLN A 137 17.52 -16.55 17.72
N GLU A 138 17.64 -15.58 16.81
CA GLU A 138 18.49 -14.40 16.98
C GLU A 138 18.01 -13.55 18.17
N ALA A 139 16.71 -13.27 18.26
CA ALA A 139 16.13 -12.54 19.39
C ALA A 139 16.33 -13.27 20.73
N ALA A 140 16.20 -14.60 20.77
CA ALA A 140 16.44 -15.41 21.96
C ALA A 140 17.93 -15.40 22.37
N SER A 141 18.83 -15.44 21.40
CA SER A 141 20.29 -15.38 21.63
C SER A 141 20.72 -13.99 22.11
N ALA A 142 20.13 -12.93 21.56
CA ALA A 142 20.39 -11.56 22.01
C ALA A 142 19.83 -11.29 23.42
N SER A 143 18.69 -11.89 23.77
CA SER A 143 18.06 -11.73 25.09
C SER A 143 18.80 -12.45 26.22
N THR A 144 19.67 -13.43 25.90
CA THR A 144 20.39 -14.25 26.89
C THR A 144 21.77 -13.69 27.26
N VAL A 145 22.21 -12.61 26.64
CA VAL A 145 23.47 -11.91 26.98
C VAL A 145 23.19 -10.76 27.96
N SER A 146 22.86 -11.06 29.23
CA SER A 146 22.90 -10.10 30.37
C SER A 146 22.66 -10.78 31.73
N LEU A 147 23.37 -11.85 32.08
CA LEU A 147 23.46 -12.31 33.49
C LEU A 147 24.90 -12.69 33.91
N ALA A 148 25.92 -12.24 33.19
CA ALA A 148 27.31 -12.37 33.62
C ALA A 148 27.81 -11.03 34.20
N GLN A 149 27.36 -10.70 35.41
CA GLN A 149 28.07 -9.80 36.32
C GLN A 149 27.93 -10.35 37.75
N ASP A 150 28.85 -11.22 38.14
CA ASP A 150 29.80 -11.07 39.27
C ASP A 150 30.43 -12.42 39.65
#